data_AF-A0A6N2LU52-F1
#
_entry.id   AF-A0A6N2LU52-F1
#
_cell.length_a   1.000
_cell.length_b   1.000
_cell.length_c   1.000
_cell.angle_alpha   90.00
_cell.angle_beta   90.00
_cell.angle_gamma   90.00
#
_symmetry.space_group_name_H-M   'P 1'
#
loop_
_entity.id
_entity.type
_entity.pdbx_description
1 polymer ?
#
loop_
_entity_poly.entity_id
_entity_poly.type
_entity_poly.pdbx_seq_one_letter_code
_entity_poly.pdbx_strand_id
1 'polypeptide(L)'
;MDCEEIILPEHETEDLPMPPLFQFLTVLAFKIFVCEQVDVSIIEVGLGGRKDSTNVIEEPIVCGITSLGMDHTDALGNTIGQIASHKAGIFKHQIPAFTVPQVPEAMDVLHENAQELM
;
A
#
# COMPACT_ATOMS: atom_id res chain seq x y z
N MET A 1 5.90 22.50 4.30
CA MET A 1 4.85 22.52 3.26
C MET A 1 3.59 22.94 3.99
N ASP A 2 3.04 24.09 3.65
CA ASP A 2 1.90 24.62 4.40
C ASP A 2 0.66 23.77 4.12
N CYS A 3 -0.11 23.47 5.17
CA CYS A 3 -1.28 22.59 5.09
C CYS A 3 -2.29 23.08 4.04
N GLU A 4 -2.29 24.35 3.65
CA GLU A 4 -3.23 24.90 2.67
C GLU A 4 -2.88 24.56 1.21
N GLU A 5 -1.62 24.24 0.87
CA GLU A 5 -1.16 24.10 -0.52
C GLU A 5 -1.55 22.76 -1.21
N ILE A 6 -2.10 21.79 -0.47
CA ILE A 6 -2.48 20.46 -1.02
C ILE A 6 -3.93 20.43 -1.54
N ILE A 7 -4.68 21.55 -1.43
CA ILE A 7 -6.06 21.63 -1.93
C ILE A 7 -6.02 22.10 -3.39
N LEU A 8 -6.62 21.32 -4.29
CA LEU A 8 -6.84 21.76 -5.68
C LEU A 8 -7.66 23.06 -5.66
N PRO A 9 -7.34 24.05 -6.52
CA PRO A 9 -8.11 25.28 -6.58
C PRO A 9 -9.61 24.99 -6.78
N GLU A 10 -10.47 25.75 -6.09
CA GLU A 10 -11.94 25.54 -5.97
C GLU A 10 -12.70 25.41 -7.30
N HIS A 11 -12.07 25.69 -8.44
CA HIS A 11 -12.69 25.72 -9.77
C HIS A 11 -12.28 24.58 -10.71
N GLU A 12 -11.43 23.63 -10.29
CA GLU A 12 -11.01 22.50 -11.15
C GLU A 12 -11.75 21.17 -10.89
N THR A 13 -12.69 21.14 -9.94
CA THR A 13 -13.30 19.88 -9.45
C THR A 13 -14.75 19.65 -9.85
N GLU A 14 -15.42 20.59 -10.54
CA GLU A 14 -16.86 20.48 -10.85
C GLU A 14 -17.22 19.27 -11.73
N ASP A 15 -16.28 18.80 -12.56
CA ASP A 15 -16.50 17.68 -13.49
C ASP A 15 -15.87 16.35 -13.04
N LEU A 16 -15.23 16.29 -11.87
CA LEU A 16 -14.57 15.07 -11.39
C LEU A 16 -15.52 14.24 -10.51
N PRO A 17 -15.68 12.93 -10.79
CA PRO A 17 -16.45 12.06 -9.91
C PRO A 17 -15.76 11.92 -8.56
N MET A 18 -16.56 11.87 -7.49
CA MET A 18 -16.04 11.58 -6.15
C MET A 18 -15.30 10.24 -6.15
N PRO A 19 -14.09 10.17 -5.56
CA PRO A 19 -13.37 8.92 -5.47
C PRO A 19 -14.13 7.90 -4.61
N PRO A 20 -13.95 6.60 -4.86
CA PRO A 20 -14.41 5.56 -3.96
C PRO A 20 -13.97 5.83 -2.53
N LEU A 21 -14.81 5.45 -1.56
CA LEU A 21 -14.61 5.78 -0.14
C LEU A 21 -13.19 5.49 0.36
N PHE A 22 -12.62 4.33 0.03
CA PHE A 22 -11.27 3.98 0.51
C PHE A 22 -10.18 4.87 -0.09
N GLN A 23 -10.29 5.26 -1.36
CA GLN A 23 -9.38 6.23 -1.98
C GLN A 23 -9.51 7.61 -1.33
N PHE A 24 -10.74 8.06 -1.09
CA PHE A 24 -11.00 9.30 -0.37
C PHE A 24 -10.35 9.30 1.02
N LEU A 25 -10.57 8.25 1.81
CA LEU A 25 -10.00 8.11 3.14
C LEU A 25 -8.47 8.05 3.13
N THR A 26 -7.88 7.41 2.12
CA THR A 26 -6.42 7.35 1.97
C THR A 26 -5.83 8.74 1.74
N VAL A 27 -6.40 9.53 0.82
CA VAL A 27 -5.96 10.91 0.56
C VAL A 27 -6.17 11.80 1.79
N LEU A 28 -7.32 11.65 2.46
CA LEU A 28 -7.62 12.38 3.70
C LEU A 28 -6.60 12.07 4.80
N ALA A 29 -6.22 10.80 4.97
CA ALA A 29 -5.22 10.40 5.96
C ALA A 29 -3.85 11.05 5.66
N PHE A 30 -3.39 10.99 4.41
CA PHE A 30 -2.13 11.64 4.01
C PHE A 30 -2.16 13.15 4.25
N LYS A 31 -3.28 13.80 3.91
CA LYS A 31 -3.48 15.23 4.18
C LYS A 31 -3.32 15.53 5.68
N ILE A 32 -3.98 14.76 6.53
CA ILE A 32 -3.90 14.93 7.99
C ILE A 32 -2.45 14.73 8.46
N PHE A 33 -1.76 13.69 8.02
CA PHE A 33 -0.37 13.44 8.43
C PHE A 33 0.58 14.59 8.07
N VAL A 34 0.42 15.17 6.88
CA VAL A 34 1.23 16.33 6.48
C VAL A 34 0.88 17.56 7.31
N CYS A 35 -0.41 17.83 7.53
CA CYS A 35 -0.87 19.00 8.29
C CYS A 35 -0.45 18.94 9.77
N GLU A 36 -0.51 17.75 10.37
CA GLU A 36 -0.06 17.50 11.74
C GLU A 36 1.47 17.38 11.85
N GLN A 37 2.21 17.43 10.73
CA GLN A 37 3.67 17.34 10.68
C GLN A 37 4.21 16.12 11.44
N VAL A 38 3.59 14.95 11.22
CA VAL A 38 4.02 13.71 11.88
C VAL A 38 5.45 13.35 11.44
N ASP A 39 6.28 12.90 12.39
CA ASP A 39 7.63 12.44 12.07
C ASP A 39 7.62 11.13 11.27
N VAL A 40 6.65 10.25 11.56
CA VAL A 40 6.49 8.92 10.95
C VAL A 40 5.00 8.59 10.82
N SER A 41 4.61 8.07 9.65
CA SER A 41 3.28 7.49 9.42
C SER A 41 3.38 5.99 9.17
N ILE A 42 2.56 5.20 9.86
CA ILE A 42 2.40 3.75 9.61
C ILE A 42 1.15 3.57 8.75
N ILE A 43 1.31 3.02 7.55
CA ILE A 43 0.24 2.88 6.57
C ILE A 43 -0.14 1.41 6.43
N GLU A 44 -1.33 1.06 6.90
CA GLU A 44 -1.92 -0.26 6.71
C GLU A 44 -2.57 -0.36 5.33
N VAL A 45 -2.24 -1.42 4.59
CA VAL A 45 -2.83 -1.71 3.29
C VAL A 45 -4.30 -2.13 3.46
N GLY A 46 -5.21 -1.59 2.65
CA GLY A 46 -6.61 -1.97 2.69
C GLY A 46 -6.88 -3.38 2.17
N LEU A 47 -6.52 -3.64 0.91
CA LEU A 47 -6.70 -4.95 0.28
C LEU A 47 -5.56 -5.30 -0.67
N GLY A 48 -4.96 -6.47 -0.45
CA GLY A 48 -3.86 -6.96 -1.25
C GLY A 48 -2.59 -6.15 -1.00
N GLY A 49 -2.25 -5.22 -1.90
CA GLY A 49 -1.01 -4.45 -1.86
C GLY A 49 -0.72 -3.77 -3.18
N ARG A 50 -0.44 -4.57 -4.23
CA ARG A 50 -0.04 -4.07 -5.56
C ARG A 50 -0.93 -2.97 -6.12
N LYS A 51 -2.25 -3.10 -5.96
CA LYS A 51 -3.27 -2.18 -6.49
C LYS A 51 -4.06 -1.46 -5.39
N ASP A 52 -3.55 -1.48 -4.17
CA ASP A 52 -4.20 -0.80 -3.05
C ASP A 52 -4.00 0.72 -3.15
N SER A 53 -4.99 1.50 -2.71
CA SER A 53 -4.92 2.97 -2.72
C SER A 53 -3.72 3.51 -1.93
N THR A 54 -3.24 2.78 -0.93
CA THR A 54 -2.08 3.17 -0.12
C THR A 54 -0.74 2.99 -0.84
N ASN A 55 -0.69 2.18 -1.91
CA ASN A 55 0.55 1.83 -2.61
C ASN A 55 1.05 2.92 -3.57
N VAL A 56 0.63 4.17 -3.35
CA VAL A 56 1.13 5.37 -4.05
C VAL A 56 2.42 5.92 -3.44
N ILE A 57 2.83 5.41 -2.27
CA ILE A 57 4.09 5.79 -1.64
C ILE A 57 5.25 5.15 -2.42
N GLU A 58 6.09 5.97 -3.04
CA GLU A 58 7.19 5.51 -3.90
C GLU A 58 8.39 5.04 -3.07
N GLU A 59 8.77 5.80 -2.05
CA GLU A 59 9.96 5.58 -1.22
C GLU A 59 9.60 5.43 0.27
N PRO A 60 8.88 4.38 0.67
CA PRO A 60 8.68 4.07 2.09
C PRO A 60 10.02 3.71 2.73
N ILE A 61 10.23 4.06 4.00
CA ILE A 61 11.47 3.72 4.71
C ILE A 61 11.63 2.20 4.87
N VAL A 62 10.51 1.49 4.99
CA VAL A 62 10.45 0.04 5.20
C VAL A 62 9.08 -0.50 4.81
N CYS A 63 9.05 -1.72 4.27
CA CYS A 63 7.82 -2.47 3.99
C CYS A 63 7.71 -3.69 4.91
N GLY A 64 6.48 -4.06 5.28
CA GLY A 64 6.21 -5.18 6.17
C GLY A 64 5.06 -6.06 5.69
N ILE A 65 5.26 -7.37 5.72
CA ILE A 65 4.19 -8.36 5.48
C ILE A 65 3.99 -9.21 6.73
N THR A 66 2.78 -9.19 7.28
CA THR A 66 2.39 -10.04 8.40
C THR A 66 2.07 -11.46 7.92
N SER A 67 1.60 -12.33 8.83
CA SER A 67 1.21 -13.70 8.48
C SER A 67 0.21 -13.72 7.32
N LEU A 68 0.50 -14.51 6.28
CA LEU A 68 -0.37 -14.68 5.13
C LEU A 68 -1.29 -15.89 5.31
N GLY A 69 -2.56 -15.69 4.98
CA GLY A 69 -3.59 -16.72 4.97
C GLY A 69 -4.44 -16.67 3.70
N MET A 70 -5.41 -17.57 3.62
CA MET A 70 -6.40 -17.59 2.55
C MET A 70 -7.46 -16.51 2.80
N ASP A 71 -7.12 -15.26 2.49
CA ASP A 71 -7.98 -14.10 2.68
C ASP A 71 -8.40 -13.51 1.32
N HIS A 72 -9.65 -13.08 1.22
CA HIS A 72 -10.19 -12.37 0.05
C HIS A 72 -9.91 -13.07 -1.29
N THR A 73 -10.13 -14.39 -1.34
CA THR A 73 -9.81 -15.22 -2.51
C THR A 73 -10.49 -14.76 -3.80
N ASP A 74 -11.70 -14.20 -3.68
CA ASP A 74 -12.46 -13.64 -4.79
C ASP A 74 -11.74 -12.46 -5.47
N ALA A 75 -10.88 -11.74 -4.74
CA ALA A 75 -10.16 -10.58 -5.23
C ALA A 75 -8.65 -10.82 -5.45
N LEU A 76 -8.03 -11.70 -4.65
CA LEU A 76 -6.58 -11.88 -4.60
C LEU A 76 -6.09 -13.20 -5.22
N GLY A 77 -7.02 -14.11 -5.55
CA GLY A 77 -6.73 -15.41 -6.13
C GLY A 77 -7.03 -16.58 -5.18
N ASN A 78 -6.99 -17.78 -5.73
CA ASN A 78 -7.42 -19.01 -5.07
C ASN A 78 -6.27 -19.81 -4.46
N THR A 79 -5.04 -19.31 -4.54
CA THR A 79 -3.86 -19.93 -3.90
C THR A 79 -3.12 -18.93 -3.02
N ILE A 80 -2.39 -19.44 -2.04
CA ILE A 80 -1.61 -18.58 -1.14
C ILE A 80 -0.51 -17.84 -1.90
N GLY A 81 0.06 -18.43 -2.94
CA GLY A 81 1.04 -17.77 -3.82
C GLY A 81 0.45 -16.58 -4.59
N GLN A 82 -0.79 -16.68 -5.07
CA GLN A 82 -1.47 -15.55 -5.72
C GLN A 82 -1.70 -14.39 -4.74
N ILE A 83 -2.16 -14.71 -3.52
CA ILE A 83 -2.35 -13.74 -2.44
C ILE A 83 -1.01 -13.09 -2.06
N ALA A 84 0.05 -13.90 -1.92
CA ALA A 84 1.40 -13.42 -1.63
C ALA A 84 1.91 -12.47 -2.72
N SER A 85 1.69 -12.78 -4.00
CA SER A 85 2.10 -11.92 -5.13
C SER A 85 1.38 -10.55 -5.14
N HIS A 86 0.09 -10.54 -4.75
CA HIS A 86 -0.64 -9.29 -4.56
C HIS A 86 -0.08 -8.47 -3.39
N LYS A 87 0.17 -9.10 -2.25
CA LYS A 87 0.67 -8.44 -1.04
C LYS A 87 2.13 -7.98 -1.17
N ALA A 88 2.99 -8.77 -1.82
CA ALA A 88 4.36 -8.41 -2.18
C ALA A 88 4.45 -7.17 -3.10
N GLY A 89 3.34 -6.78 -3.74
CA GLY A 89 3.30 -5.57 -4.55
C GLY A 89 3.53 -4.25 -3.79
N ILE A 90 3.63 -4.28 -2.46
CA ILE A 90 4.08 -3.12 -1.67
C ILE A 90 5.61 -3.01 -1.59
N PHE A 91 6.37 -4.03 -2.00
CA PHE A 91 7.83 -3.96 -2.02
C PHE A 91 8.29 -2.91 -3.04
N LYS A 92 9.36 -2.21 -2.71
CA LYS A 92 9.91 -1.09 -3.51
C LYS A 92 11.41 -1.29 -3.70
N HIS A 93 11.94 -0.74 -4.79
CA HIS A 93 13.34 -0.92 -5.17
C HIS A 93 14.27 -0.38 -4.08
N GLN A 94 15.27 -1.16 -3.67
CA GLN A 94 16.23 -0.81 -2.60
C GLN A 94 15.61 -0.49 -1.22
N ILE A 95 14.32 -0.76 -1.02
CA ILE A 95 13.66 -0.57 0.28
C ILE A 95 13.66 -1.89 1.06
N PRO A 96 14.07 -1.89 2.35
CA PRO A 96 14.05 -3.10 3.15
C PRO A 96 12.60 -3.62 3.34
N ALA A 97 12.43 -4.93 3.14
CA ALA A 97 11.18 -5.64 3.35
C ALA A 97 11.33 -6.66 4.49
N PHE A 98 10.39 -6.65 5.43
CA PHE A 98 10.35 -7.60 6.55
C PHE A 98 9.09 -8.45 6.49
N THR A 99 9.22 -9.70 6.95
CA THR A 99 8.08 -10.61 7.07
C THR A 99 8.28 -11.55 8.26
N VAL A 100 7.18 -12.08 8.78
CA VAL A 100 7.18 -13.17 9.76
C VAL A 100 7.38 -14.51 9.04
N PRO A 101 7.66 -15.64 9.75
CA PRO A 101 7.66 -16.95 9.11
C PRO A 101 6.35 -17.21 8.35
N GLN A 102 6.47 -17.59 7.07
CA GLN A 102 5.35 -17.88 6.19
C GLN A 102 5.29 -19.37 5.82
N VAL A 103 4.16 -19.81 5.28
CA VAL A 103 4.10 -21.10 4.58
C VAL A 103 5.04 -21.10 3.37
N PRO A 104 5.62 -22.24 2.96
CA PRO A 104 6.64 -22.28 1.90
C PRO A 104 6.23 -21.57 0.61
N GLU A 105 5.03 -21.86 0.08
CA GLU A 105 4.52 -21.25 -1.16
C GLU A 105 4.46 -19.72 -1.08
N ALA A 106 4.07 -19.16 0.07
CA ALA A 106 4.05 -17.73 0.27
C ALA A 106 5.46 -17.16 0.39
N MET A 107 6.33 -17.82 1.15
CA MET A 107 7.70 -17.36 1.39
C MET A 107 8.50 -17.31 0.08
N ASP A 108 8.33 -18.31 -0.79
CA ASP A 108 8.99 -18.38 -2.10
C ASP A 108 8.61 -17.16 -2.95
N VAL A 109 7.31 -16.85 -3.04
CA VAL A 109 6.82 -15.68 -3.79
C VAL A 109 7.32 -14.36 -3.21
N LEU A 110 7.36 -14.22 -1.88
CA LEU A 110 7.90 -13.02 -1.24
C LEU A 110 9.40 -12.84 -1.54
N HIS A 111 10.17 -13.93 -1.51
CA HIS A 111 11.59 -13.90 -1.85
C HIS A 111 11.84 -13.53 -3.31
N GLU A 112 11.12 -14.16 -4.24
CA GLU A 112 11.24 -13.87 -5.67
C GLU A 112 10.95 -12.39 -5.96
N ASN A 113 9.84 -11.85 -5.43
CA ASN A 113 9.48 -10.44 -5.64
C ASN A 113 10.52 -9.49 -5.00
N ALA A 114 11.07 -9.83 -3.83
CA ALA A 114 12.10 -9.02 -3.20
C ALA A 114 13.40 -9.01 -4.02
N GLN A 115 13.81 -10.16 -4.57
CA GLN A 115 15.03 -10.28 -5.39
C GLN A 115 14.97 -9.48 -6.69
N GLU A 116 13.80 -9.38 -7.32
CA GLU A 116 13.60 -8.56 -8.52
C GLU A 116 13.77 -7.05 -8.27
N LEU A 117 13.68 -6.62 -7.01
CA LEU A 117 13.71 -5.22 -6.59
C LEU A 117 15.03 -4.84 -5.89
N MET A 118 15.99 -5.77 -5.79
CA MET A 118 17.33 -5.51 -5.25
C MET A 118 18.33 -5.01 -6.30
#